data_AF-A0A7Y2I3J8-F1
#
_entry.id   AF-A0A7Y2I3J8-F1
#
_cell.length_a   1.000
_cell.length_b   1.000
_cell.length_c   1.000
_cell.angle_alpha   90.00
_cell.angle_beta   90.00
_cell.angle_gamma   90.00
#
_symmetry.space_group_name_H-M   'P 1'
#
loop_
_entity.id
_entity.type
_entity.pdbx_description
1 polymer ?
#
loop_
_entity_poly.entity_id
_entity_poly.type
_entity_poly.pdbx_seq_one_letter_code
_entity_poly.pdbx_strand_id
1 'polypeptide(L)'
;MITPRPEATGKSGEGGRFFPAGPYSWLMTLLTIAYANHRPETLPLSQPLMEAHKQIVLEEPPHPLFSEMVHGRISTDEYLYDQDIEYPAFSHQQCDLLRSLFKADKELIQIEPYLDYLIEVQDFFAEGSGPDDLDRSTIHYQVYLREKQATRALIEYYQAVRGDDFNMLIESIKRFAQADAERFELRDRLRAQAIVSRLDGQHSTCVEAGPMHLLLFHHLRRLMPPGWSIKPVFVEIEGLNALGLKSGLYGPGDKLTVHNLFNRTLPPEVANLLCARTLIFMKIVHKEEFPEQQGPYPHLRNESRAVALVNQLSLSSCRELFMQIRDKTEKEAFVLVSAHES
;
A
#
# COMPACT_ATOMS: atom_id res chain seq x y z
N MET A 1 -57.07 33.40 -32.44
CA MET A 1 -58.18 32.56 -32.94
C MET A 1 -57.67 31.13 -32.94
N ILE A 2 -58.10 30.14 -32.17
CA ILE A 2 -59.24 29.89 -31.28
C ILE A 2 -58.70 28.98 -30.14
N THR A 3 -59.21 29.17 -28.93
CA THR A 3 -58.95 28.42 -27.66
C THR A 3 -59.74 27.07 -27.64
N PRO A 4 -59.89 26.33 -26.50
CA PRO A 4 -58.93 25.51 -25.74
C PRO A 4 -59.44 24.04 -25.50
N ARG A 5 -58.73 23.32 -24.60
CA ARG A 5 -58.89 21.92 -24.08
C ARG A 5 -60.31 21.41 -23.78
N PRO A 6 -60.42 20.10 -23.47
CA PRO A 6 -60.96 19.74 -22.15
C PRO A 6 -60.06 18.80 -21.33
N GLU A 7 -60.10 19.03 -20.03
CA GLU A 7 -59.65 18.15 -18.96
C GLU A 7 -60.59 16.94 -18.81
N ALA A 8 -60.07 15.80 -18.37
CA ALA A 8 -60.80 14.86 -17.51
C ALA A 8 -59.80 13.94 -16.80
N THR A 9 -59.57 14.19 -15.51
CA THR A 9 -60.01 13.37 -14.35
C THR A 9 -59.09 12.22 -14.00
N GLY A 10 -58.51 12.31 -12.80
CA GLY A 10 -57.62 11.29 -12.25
C GLY A 10 -58.32 9.99 -11.87
N LYS A 11 -57.49 8.99 -11.58
CA LYS A 11 -57.73 7.98 -10.56
C LYS A 11 -56.40 7.51 -10.01
N SER A 12 -56.23 7.79 -8.72
CA SER A 12 -55.38 7.11 -7.76
C SER A 12 -55.41 5.59 -7.95
N GLY A 13 -54.24 4.96 -7.93
CA GLY A 13 -54.07 3.52 -7.94
C GLY A 13 -52.69 3.17 -7.42
N GLU A 14 -52.66 2.89 -6.12
CA GLU A 14 -51.53 2.41 -5.34
C GLU A 14 -50.80 1.24 -6.01
N GLY A 15 -49.47 1.24 -5.88
CA GLY A 15 -48.63 0.15 -6.37
C GLY A 15 -47.12 0.39 -6.29
N GLY A 16 -46.67 1.47 -5.62
CA GLY A 16 -45.28 1.60 -5.23
C GLY A 16 -45.05 0.80 -3.95
N ARG A 17 -44.28 -0.28 -4.03
CA ARG A 17 -43.79 -1.02 -2.85
C ARG A 17 -42.96 -0.07 -1.99
N PHE A 18 -43.64 0.59 -1.06
CA PHE A 18 -43.05 1.25 0.08
C PHE A 18 -42.50 0.13 0.98
N PHE A 19 -41.19 -0.08 0.99
CA PHE A 19 -40.58 -0.86 2.05
C PHE A 19 -40.65 -0.01 3.32
N PRO A 20 -41.41 -0.40 4.36
CA PRO A 20 -41.40 0.35 5.60
C PRO A 20 -39.99 0.22 6.19
N ALA A 21 -39.39 1.36 6.53
CA ALA A 21 -38.25 1.39 7.43
C ALA A 21 -38.72 0.79 8.76
N GLY A 22 -38.41 -0.49 8.97
CA GLY A 22 -38.61 -1.15 10.25
C GLY A 22 -37.69 -0.55 11.32
N PRO A 23 -37.90 -0.87 12.60
CA PRO A 23 -37.21 -0.25 13.74
C PRO A 23 -35.72 -0.64 13.87
N TYR A 24 -35.13 -1.25 12.85
CA TYR A 24 -33.72 -1.61 12.80
C TYR A 24 -32.98 -0.54 12.00
N SER A 25 -32.67 0.57 12.68
CA SER A 25 -31.43 1.29 12.40
C SER A 25 -30.30 0.28 12.62
N TRP A 26 -29.90 -0.45 11.58
CA TRP A 26 -28.70 -1.26 11.61
C TRP A 26 -27.55 -0.30 11.90
N LEU A 27 -27.10 -0.24 13.16
CA LEU A 27 -25.84 0.39 13.51
C LEU A 27 -24.78 -0.36 12.71
N MET A 28 -24.33 0.23 11.60
CA MET A 28 -23.29 -0.37 10.80
C MET A 28 -21.96 -0.20 11.52
N THR A 29 -21.30 -1.30 11.83
CA THR A 29 -19.96 -1.27 12.42
C THR A 29 -18.99 -0.77 11.35
N LEU A 30 -18.18 0.23 11.71
CA LEU A 30 -17.25 0.86 10.77
C LEU A 30 -15.91 0.13 10.78
N LEU A 31 -15.45 -0.25 9.58
CA LEU A 31 -14.06 -0.62 9.32
C LEU A 31 -13.41 0.45 8.44
N THR A 32 -12.36 1.09 8.94
CA THR A 32 -11.54 2.02 8.15
C THR A 32 -10.25 1.32 7.74
N ILE A 33 -9.91 1.35 6.45
CA ILE A 33 -8.58 0.94 5.98
C ILE A 33 -7.74 2.21 5.84
N ALA A 34 -6.74 2.36 6.69
CA ALA A 34 -5.80 3.46 6.67
C ALA A 34 -4.60 3.07 5.80
N TYR A 35 -4.63 3.50 4.53
CA TYR A 35 -3.53 3.36 3.60
C TYR A 35 -2.46 4.39 3.91
N ALA A 36 -1.27 3.96 4.35
CA ALA A 36 -0.15 4.81 4.70
C ALA A 36 1.18 4.11 4.42
N ASN A 37 2.15 4.84 3.90
CA ASN A 37 3.54 4.38 3.80
C ASN A 37 4.24 4.40 5.18
N HIS A 38 5.34 3.66 5.29
CA HIS A 38 6.16 3.57 6.49
C HIS A 38 7.14 4.76 6.62
N ARG A 39 6.60 5.98 6.61
CA ARG A 39 7.39 7.21 6.82
C ARG A 39 7.00 7.86 8.14
N PRO A 40 7.95 8.38 8.94
CA PRO A 40 7.61 9.07 10.19
C PRO A 40 6.54 10.18 10.04
N GLU A 41 6.50 10.85 8.89
CA GLU A 41 5.54 11.93 8.63
C GLU A 41 4.07 11.49 8.44
N THR A 42 3.82 10.19 8.20
CA THR A 42 2.45 9.67 8.08
C THR A 42 1.87 9.25 9.42
N LEU A 43 2.69 8.93 10.44
CA LEU A 43 2.19 8.51 11.76
C LEU A 43 1.25 9.55 12.40
N PRO A 44 1.59 10.87 12.45
CA PRO A 44 0.67 11.87 13.00
C PRO A 44 -0.63 12.03 12.20
N LEU A 45 -0.63 11.66 10.91
CA LEU A 45 -1.83 11.67 10.06
C LEU A 45 -2.67 10.40 10.26
N SER A 46 -2.03 9.25 10.52
CA SER A 46 -2.69 7.97 10.81
C SER A 46 -3.29 7.92 12.21
N GLN A 47 -2.64 8.56 13.20
CA GLN A 47 -3.02 8.50 14.61
C GLN A 47 -4.50 8.87 14.86
N PRO A 48 -5.05 9.98 14.34
CA PRO A 48 -6.47 10.31 14.54
C PRO A 48 -7.44 9.24 14.01
N LEU A 49 -7.06 8.54 12.92
CA LEU A 49 -7.84 7.43 12.39
C LEU A 49 -7.84 6.26 13.37
N MET A 50 -6.66 5.87 13.88
CA MET A 50 -6.54 4.79 14.87
C MET A 50 -7.28 5.13 16.18
N GLU A 51 -7.16 6.36 16.67
CA GLU A 51 -7.83 6.84 17.89
C GLU A 51 -9.36 6.83 17.78
N ALA A 52 -9.92 7.00 16.58
CA ALA A 52 -11.36 6.97 16.34
C ALA A 52 -11.97 5.55 16.41
N HIS A 53 -11.15 4.50 16.41
CA HIS A 53 -11.60 3.11 16.41
C HIS A 53 -11.29 2.42 17.74
N LYS A 54 -12.02 1.36 18.07
CA LYS A 54 -11.77 0.58 19.31
C LYS A 54 -10.72 -0.51 19.07
N GLN A 55 -10.76 -1.12 17.88
CA GLN A 55 -9.80 -2.11 17.42
C GLN A 55 -8.87 -1.51 16.37
N ILE A 56 -7.60 -1.90 16.43
CA ILE A 56 -6.58 -1.55 15.45
C ILE A 56 -5.89 -2.82 14.99
N VAL A 57 -5.97 -3.09 13.70
CA VAL A 57 -5.29 -4.20 13.03
C VAL A 57 -4.03 -3.68 12.38
N LEU A 58 -2.90 -4.24 12.76
CA LEU A 58 -1.57 -3.85 12.32
C LEU A 58 -1.12 -4.66 11.10
N GLU A 59 -0.26 -4.08 10.26
CA GLU A 59 0.40 -4.77 9.13
C GLU A 59 1.72 -5.41 9.57
N GLU A 60 1.63 -6.32 10.53
CA GLU A 60 2.78 -7.05 11.05
C GLU A 60 2.36 -8.47 11.47
N PRO A 61 3.26 -9.46 11.36
CA PRO A 61 2.97 -10.82 11.82
C PRO A 61 2.91 -10.83 13.35
N PRO A 62 2.19 -11.80 13.95
CA PRO A 62 2.19 -11.98 15.40
C PRO A 62 3.63 -12.13 15.95
N HIS A 63 3.97 -11.36 16.97
CA HIS A 63 5.31 -11.41 17.58
C HIS A 63 5.22 -11.77 19.08
N PRO A 64 6.00 -12.74 19.58
CA PRO A 64 5.93 -13.19 20.98
C PRO A 64 6.14 -12.06 22.01
N LEU A 65 7.00 -11.09 21.69
CA LEU A 65 7.32 -9.95 22.56
C LEU A 65 6.38 -8.75 22.40
N PHE A 66 5.41 -8.78 21.48
CA PHE A 66 4.52 -7.64 21.23
C PHE A 66 3.76 -7.21 22.47
N SER A 67 3.20 -8.17 23.21
CA SER A 67 2.47 -7.90 24.46
C SER A 67 3.37 -7.21 25.49
N GLU A 68 4.58 -7.72 25.72
CA GLU A 68 5.52 -7.11 26.67
C GLU A 68 5.91 -5.69 26.24
N MET A 69 6.06 -5.46 24.93
CA MET A 69 6.37 -4.14 24.36
C MET A 69 5.25 -3.13 24.61
N VAL A 70 3.99 -3.46 24.28
CA VAL A 70 2.85 -2.52 24.43
C VAL A 70 2.54 -2.22 25.90
N HIS A 71 2.79 -3.18 26.80
CA HIS A 71 2.71 -2.98 28.25
C HIS A 71 3.88 -2.17 28.82
N GLY A 72 4.94 -1.92 28.03
CA GLY A 72 6.15 -1.22 28.47
C GLY A 72 7.03 -2.02 29.43
N ARG A 73 6.94 -3.36 29.40
CA ARG A 73 7.76 -4.26 30.23
C ARG A 73 9.15 -4.48 29.65
N ILE A 74 9.28 -4.38 28.33
CA ILE A 74 10.55 -4.34 27.59
C ILE A 74 10.70 -2.99 26.86
N SER A 75 11.90 -2.63 26.44
CA SER A 75 12.10 -1.41 25.63
C SER A 75 11.62 -1.60 24.19
N THR A 76 11.42 -0.50 23.45
CA THR A 76 11.19 -0.59 22.00
C THR A 76 12.39 -1.20 21.28
N ASP A 77 13.60 -0.88 21.76
CA ASP A 77 14.85 -1.35 21.16
C ASP A 77 14.97 -2.87 21.31
N GLU A 78 14.60 -3.42 22.47
CA GLU A 78 14.58 -4.86 22.71
C GLU A 78 13.54 -5.56 21.84
N TYR A 79 12.35 -4.97 21.67
CA TYR A 79 11.32 -5.50 20.79
C TYR A 79 11.77 -5.52 19.33
N LEU A 80 12.43 -4.46 18.85
CA LEU A 80 12.85 -4.29 17.47
C LEU A 80 14.19 -4.96 17.14
N TYR A 81 14.94 -5.42 18.14
CA TYR A 81 16.33 -5.88 17.97
C TYR A 81 16.48 -7.04 16.97
N ASP A 82 15.60 -8.04 17.04
CA ASP A 82 15.64 -9.23 16.19
C ASP A 82 14.72 -9.14 14.96
N GLN A 83 14.15 -7.96 14.71
CA GLN A 83 13.26 -7.72 13.57
C GLN A 83 14.03 -7.13 12.38
N ASP A 84 13.78 -7.65 11.18
CA ASP A 84 14.33 -7.09 9.94
C ASP A 84 13.57 -5.81 9.55
N ILE A 85 13.98 -4.68 10.15
CA ILE A 85 13.32 -3.38 9.98
C ILE A 85 13.94 -2.55 8.86
N GLU A 86 13.11 -2.15 7.89
CA GLU A 86 13.54 -1.29 6.78
C GLU A 86 13.58 0.21 7.18
N TYR A 87 12.71 0.62 8.12
CA TYR A 87 12.50 2.03 8.52
C TYR A 87 12.59 2.18 10.05
N PRO A 88 13.80 2.22 10.64
CA PRO A 88 13.97 2.20 12.09
C PRO A 88 13.24 3.33 12.81
N ALA A 89 13.32 4.57 12.31
CA ALA A 89 12.73 5.69 13.02
C ALA A 89 11.20 5.65 13.03
N PHE A 90 10.59 5.22 11.92
CA PHE A 90 9.18 4.92 11.81
C PHE A 90 8.80 3.82 12.79
N SER A 91 9.52 2.69 12.81
CA SER A 91 9.22 1.56 13.71
C SER A 91 9.27 1.97 15.20
N HIS A 92 10.27 2.76 15.61
CA HIS A 92 10.33 3.29 16.98
C HIS A 92 9.13 4.20 17.29
N GLN A 93 8.82 5.16 16.43
CA GLN A 93 7.69 6.07 16.62
C GLN A 93 6.34 5.35 16.60
N GLN A 94 6.20 4.32 15.76
CA GLN A 94 5.03 3.46 15.72
C GLN A 94 4.88 2.70 17.04
N CYS A 95 5.94 2.12 17.59
CA CYS A 95 5.88 1.46 18.90
C CYS A 95 5.40 2.40 20.01
N ASP A 96 5.87 3.66 20.01
CA ASP A 96 5.42 4.68 20.97
C ASP A 96 3.94 5.02 20.79
N LEU A 97 3.49 5.16 19.54
CA LEU A 97 2.07 5.35 19.22
C LEU A 97 1.24 4.14 19.70
N LEU A 98 1.65 2.91 19.42
CA LEU A 98 0.95 1.69 19.85
C LEU A 98 0.85 1.59 21.36
N ARG A 99 1.91 1.93 22.11
CA ARG A 99 1.85 2.03 23.57
C ARG A 99 0.84 3.05 24.05
N SER A 100 0.76 4.21 23.39
CA SER A 100 -0.21 5.24 23.73
C SER A 100 -1.65 4.79 23.49
N LEU A 101 -1.89 4.09 22.36
CA LEU A 101 -3.19 3.54 21.99
C LEU A 101 -3.58 2.41 22.97
N PHE A 102 -2.65 1.52 23.31
CA PHE A 102 -2.88 0.49 24.32
C PHE A 102 -3.27 1.08 25.69
N LYS A 103 -2.56 2.12 26.15
CA LYS A 103 -2.91 2.86 27.38
C LYS A 103 -4.26 3.56 27.32
N ALA A 104 -4.75 3.87 26.11
CA ALA A 104 -6.08 4.42 25.87
C ALA A 104 -7.15 3.32 25.67
N ASP A 105 -6.89 2.12 26.20
CA ASP A 105 -7.73 0.93 26.12
C ASP A 105 -8.09 0.50 24.69
N LYS A 106 -7.22 0.76 23.71
CA LYS A 106 -7.40 0.23 22.35
C LYS A 106 -6.97 -1.23 22.29
N GLU A 107 -7.71 -2.01 21.52
CA GLU A 107 -7.33 -3.40 21.21
C GLU A 107 -6.42 -3.41 19.99
N LEU A 108 -5.20 -3.93 20.15
CA LEU A 108 -4.19 -4.02 19.09
C LEU A 108 -4.07 -5.47 18.63
N ILE A 109 -4.19 -5.69 17.32
CA ILE A 109 -4.23 -7.04 16.73
C ILE A 109 -3.23 -7.10 15.57
N GLN A 110 -2.24 -7.98 15.65
CA GLN A 110 -1.27 -8.22 14.59
C GLN A 110 -1.86 -9.20 13.57
N ILE A 111 -2.03 -8.77 12.32
CA ILE A 111 -2.57 -9.63 11.25
C ILE A 111 -1.79 -9.38 9.95
N GLU A 112 -0.76 -10.19 9.73
CA GLU A 112 -0.06 -10.30 8.45
C GLU A 112 0.31 -11.78 8.14
N PRO A 113 -0.67 -12.60 7.70
CA PRO A 113 -0.46 -14.04 7.53
C PRO A 113 0.56 -14.38 6.45
N TYR A 114 0.75 -13.53 5.44
CA TYR A 114 1.73 -13.82 4.39
C TYR A 114 3.14 -13.85 4.97
N LEU A 115 3.49 -12.89 5.83
CA LEU A 115 4.79 -12.85 6.49
C LEU A 115 4.93 -13.96 7.53
N ASP A 116 3.87 -14.29 8.25
CA ASP A 116 3.83 -15.42 9.19
C ASP A 116 4.19 -16.75 8.48
N TYR A 117 3.51 -17.06 7.37
CA TYR A 117 3.85 -18.22 6.54
C TYR A 117 5.25 -18.14 5.91
N LEU A 118 5.73 -16.94 5.60
CA LEU A 118 7.07 -16.77 5.04
C LEU A 118 8.15 -17.08 6.08
N ILE A 119 7.97 -16.65 7.33
CA ILE A 119 8.84 -16.98 8.46
C ILE A 119 8.85 -18.50 8.66
N GLU A 120 7.69 -19.15 8.69
CA GLU A 120 7.59 -20.61 8.82
C GLU A 120 8.32 -21.36 7.68
N VAL A 121 8.25 -20.86 6.44
CA VAL A 121 9.01 -21.41 5.31
C VAL A 121 10.52 -21.23 5.49
N GLN A 122 10.95 -20.08 6.01
CA GLN A 122 12.37 -19.80 6.25
C GLN A 122 12.94 -20.68 7.36
N ASP A 123 12.20 -20.86 8.45
CA ASP A 123 12.56 -21.77 9.54
C ASP A 123 12.67 -23.22 9.05
N PHE A 124 11.69 -23.67 8.26
CA PHE A 124 11.71 -25.00 7.64
C PHE A 124 12.98 -25.24 6.79
N PHE A 125 13.45 -24.22 6.06
CA PHE A 125 14.71 -24.30 5.31
C PHE A 125 15.94 -24.23 6.22
N ALA A 126 15.91 -23.42 7.28
CA ALA A 126 17.00 -23.31 8.25
C ALA A 126 17.24 -24.64 9.00
N GLU A 127 16.19 -25.45 9.18
CA GLU A 127 16.26 -26.81 9.75
C GLU A 127 16.83 -27.87 8.78
N GLY A 128 17.17 -27.48 7.54
CA GLY A 128 17.86 -28.32 6.56
C GLY A 128 16.97 -28.91 5.47
N SER A 129 15.67 -28.58 5.46
CA SER A 129 14.76 -28.95 4.37
C SER A 129 14.92 -28.02 3.16
N GLY A 130 14.45 -28.45 1.99
CA GLY A 130 14.54 -27.69 0.75
C GLY A 130 13.19 -27.39 0.09
N PRO A 131 13.19 -26.60 -1.00
CA PRO A 131 11.98 -26.27 -1.75
C PRO A 131 11.20 -27.47 -2.28
N ASP A 132 11.89 -28.58 -2.58
CA ASP A 132 11.26 -29.81 -3.09
C ASP A 132 10.53 -30.60 -1.99
N ASP A 133 10.80 -30.29 -0.71
CA ASP A 133 10.15 -30.91 0.45
C ASP A 133 8.84 -30.19 0.84
N LEU A 134 8.55 -29.01 0.25
CA LEU A 134 7.30 -28.28 0.49
C LEU A 134 6.13 -28.94 -0.26
N ASP A 135 5.04 -29.21 0.45
CA ASP A 135 3.79 -29.68 -0.16
C ASP A 135 3.17 -28.58 -1.03
N ARG A 136 3.11 -28.85 -2.34
CA ARG A 136 2.62 -27.91 -3.36
C ARG A 136 1.15 -27.55 -3.24
N SER A 137 0.38 -28.28 -2.44
CA SER A 137 -1.04 -27.99 -2.17
C SER A 137 -1.26 -26.97 -1.05
N THR A 138 -0.21 -26.62 -0.29
CA THR A 138 -0.30 -25.78 0.91
C THR A 138 -0.20 -24.29 0.61
N ILE A 139 -0.57 -23.46 1.59
CA ILE A 139 -0.35 -22.00 1.55
C ILE A 139 1.15 -21.68 1.65
N HIS A 140 1.93 -22.42 2.44
CA HIS A 140 3.39 -22.29 2.50
C HIS A 140 4.04 -22.32 1.13
N TYR A 141 3.68 -23.30 0.30
CA TYR A 141 4.22 -23.38 -1.06
C TYR A 141 3.79 -22.20 -1.94
N GLN A 142 2.55 -21.72 -1.81
CA GLN A 142 2.08 -20.55 -2.55
C GLN A 142 2.85 -19.29 -2.14
N VAL A 143 3.03 -19.06 -0.84
CA VAL A 143 3.81 -17.93 -0.31
C VAL A 143 5.26 -18.02 -0.77
N TYR A 144 5.91 -19.18 -0.60
CA TYR A 144 7.26 -19.44 -1.11
C TYR A 144 7.38 -19.11 -2.61
N LEU A 145 6.43 -19.59 -3.42
CA LEU A 145 6.48 -19.39 -4.87
C LEU A 145 6.37 -17.92 -5.25
N ARG A 146 5.47 -17.16 -4.61
CA ARG A 146 5.32 -15.71 -4.84
C ARG A 146 6.56 -14.95 -4.42
N GLU A 147 7.10 -15.25 -3.24
CA GLU A 147 8.31 -14.59 -2.77
C GLU A 147 9.52 -14.88 -3.66
N LYS A 148 9.68 -16.13 -4.09
CA LYS A 148 10.73 -16.55 -5.02
C LYS A 148 10.62 -15.84 -6.36
N GLN A 149 9.41 -15.71 -6.91
CA GLN A 149 9.18 -15.05 -8.19
C GLN A 149 9.49 -13.54 -8.12
N ALA A 150 8.99 -12.85 -7.09
CA ALA A 150 9.27 -11.43 -6.87
C ALA A 150 10.76 -11.18 -6.67
N THR A 151 11.41 -11.97 -5.80
CA THR A 151 12.86 -11.88 -5.54
C THR A 151 13.68 -12.12 -6.81
N ARG A 152 13.32 -13.14 -7.61
CA ARG A 152 13.99 -13.41 -8.89
C ARG A 152 13.86 -12.22 -9.85
N ALA A 153 12.65 -11.67 -10.00
CA ALA A 153 12.42 -10.54 -10.89
C ALA A 153 13.21 -9.30 -10.44
N LEU A 154 13.36 -9.08 -9.13
CA LEU A 154 14.17 -8.01 -8.56
C LEU A 154 15.67 -8.20 -8.87
N ILE A 155 16.19 -9.42 -8.72
CA ILE A 155 17.58 -9.75 -9.07
C ILE A 155 17.83 -9.52 -10.57
N GLU A 156 16.91 -9.98 -11.43
CA GLU A 156 17.00 -9.78 -12.88
C GLU A 156 16.95 -8.29 -13.26
N TYR A 157 16.18 -7.47 -12.53
CA TYR A 157 16.20 -6.02 -12.67
C TYR A 157 17.58 -5.43 -12.34
N TYR A 158 18.16 -5.77 -11.18
CA TYR A 158 19.47 -5.26 -10.80
C TYR A 158 20.59 -5.68 -11.77
N GLN A 159 20.49 -6.89 -12.34
CA GLN A 159 21.40 -7.33 -13.39
C GLN A 159 21.22 -6.52 -14.67
N ALA A 160 19.97 -6.24 -15.08
CA ALA A 160 19.68 -5.44 -16.27
C ALA A 160 20.15 -3.97 -16.14
N VAL A 161 20.02 -3.37 -14.95
CA VAL A 161 20.49 -1.98 -14.68
C VAL A 161 21.98 -1.80 -14.95
N ARG A 162 22.79 -2.86 -14.75
CA ARG A 162 24.23 -2.84 -14.99
C ARG A 162 24.63 -3.03 -16.46
N GLY A 163 23.69 -3.39 -17.33
CA GLY A 163 23.91 -3.53 -18.76
C GLY A 163 23.67 -2.23 -19.53
N ASP A 164 23.86 -2.29 -20.85
CA ASP A 164 23.63 -1.15 -21.76
C ASP A 164 22.36 -1.30 -22.61
N ASP A 165 21.62 -2.42 -22.47
CA ASP A 165 20.37 -2.65 -23.18
C ASP A 165 19.17 -2.05 -22.42
N PHE A 166 18.80 -0.84 -22.83
CA PHE A 166 17.66 -0.13 -22.28
C PHE A 166 16.33 -0.90 -22.45
N ASN A 167 16.14 -1.65 -23.54
CA ASN A 167 14.90 -2.39 -23.75
C ASN A 167 14.80 -3.57 -22.79
N MET A 168 15.90 -4.29 -22.56
CA MET A 168 15.94 -5.34 -21.55
C MET A 168 15.61 -4.81 -20.14
N LEU A 169 16.05 -3.58 -19.84
CA LEU A 169 15.73 -2.92 -18.58
C LEU A 169 14.25 -2.56 -18.44
N ILE A 170 13.62 -2.10 -19.53
CA ILE A 170 12.16 -1.89 -19.55
C ILE A 170 11.41 -3.22 -19.30
N GLU A 171 11.82 -4.31 -19.96
CA GLU A 171 11.18 -5.61 -19.79
C GLU A 171 11.41 -6.22 -18.40
N SER A 172 12.55 -5.96 -17.75
CA SER A 172 12.78 -6.40 -16.37
C SER A 172 11.87 -5.67 -15.37
N ILE A 173 11.65 -4.36 -15.55
CA ILE A 173 10.70 -3.58 -14.72
C ILE A 173 9.27 -4.11 -14.87
N LYS A 174 8.82 -4.40 -16.10
CA LYS A 174 7.48 -4.97 -16.31
C LYS A 174 7.30 -6.30 -15.59
N ARG A 175 8.30 -7.18 -15.69
CA ARG A 175 8.28 -8.49 -15.01
C ARG A 175 8.28 -8.33 -13.50
N PHE A 176 9.07 -7.40 -12.97
CA PHE A 176 9.06 -7.08 -11.54
C PHE A 176 7.68 -6.57 -11.08
N ALA A 177 7.12 -5.58 -11.76
CA ALA A 177 5.80 -5.03 -11.41
C ALA A 177 4.67 -6.08 -11.51
N GLN A 178 4.78 -7.06 -12.41
CA GLN A 178 3.83 -8.17 -12.50
C GLN A 178 4.00 -9.14 -11.32
N ALA A 179 5.23 -9.56 -11.03
CA ALA A 179 5.51 -10.47 -9.93
C ALA A 179 5.12 -9.87 -8.57
N ASP A 180 5.38 -8.58 -8.38
CA ASP A 180 5.02 -7.86 -7.16
C ASP A 180 3.50 -7.70 -7.01
N ALA A 181 2.76 -7.43 -8.10
CA ALA A 181 1.30 -7.43 -8.07
C ALA A 181 0.71 -8.80 -7.69
N GLU A 182 1.28 -9.89 -8.20
CA GLU A 182 0.86 -11.26 -7.84
C GLU A 182 1.18 -11.60 -6.37
N ARG A 183 2.26 -11.05 -5.82
CA ARG A 183 2.60 -11.14 -4.40
C ARG A 183 1.58 -10.39 -3.53
N PHE A 184 1.26 -9.14 -3.89
CA PHE A 184 0.26 -8.33 -3.21
C PHE A 184 -1.15 -8.94 -3.26
N GLU A 185 -1.56 -9.57 -4.38
CA GLU A 185 -2.85 -10.30 -4.44
C GLU A 185 -2.95 -11.37 -3.37
N LEU A 186 -1.93 -12.22 -3.26
CA LEU A 186 -1.93 -13.31 -2.28
C LEU A 186 -1.94 -12.74 -0.86
N ARG A 187 -1.11 -11.73 -0.61
CA ARG A 187 -1.00 -11.06 0.69
C ARG A 187 -2.32 -10.42 1.11
N ASP A 188 -2.95 -9.63 0.24
CA ASP A 188 -4.24 -8.98 0.49
C ASP A 188 -5.37 -9.98 0.73
N ARG A 189 -5.39 -11.08 -0.03
CA ARG A 189 -6.39 -12.13 0.12
C ARG A 189 -6.29 -12.84 1.46
N LEU A 190 -5.08 -13.26 1.84
CA LEU A 190 -4.85 -13.94 3.13
C LEU A 190 -5.14 -12.99 4.30
N ARG A 191 -4.70 -11.74 4.20
CA ARG A 191 -4.92 -10.73 5.23
C ARG A 191 -6.41 -10.41 5.39
N ALA A 192 -7.15 -10.23 4.30
CA ALA A 192 -8.61 -10.04 4.37
C ALA A 192 -9.34 -11.21 5.04
N GLN A 193 -8.97 -12.46 4.72
CA GLN A 193 -9.54 -13.65 5.35
C GLN A 193 -9.26 -13.68 6.86
N ALA A 194 -8.03 -13.37 7.26
CA ALA A 194 -7.61 -13.37 8.65
C ALA A 194 -8.25 -12.24 9.47
N ILE A 195 -8.46 -11.06 8.87
CA ILE A 195 -9.20 -9.95 9.48
C ILE A 195 -10.64 -10.39 9.73
N VAL A 196 -11.38 -10.80 8.69
CA VAL A 196 -12.80 -11.16 8.82
C VAL A 196 -13.02 -12.27 9.84
N SER A 197 -12.10 -13.23 9.94
CA SER A 197 -12.16 -14.32 10.92
C SER A 197 -12.00 -13.88 12.37
N ARG A 198 -11.46 -12.68 12.63
CA ARG A 198 -11.20 -12.12 13.96
C ARG A 198 -12.12 -10.96 14.34
N LEU A 199 -12.94 -10.46 13.41
CA LEU A 199 -13.90 -9.39 13.72
C LEU A 199 -15.00 -9.90 14.65
N ASP A 200 -15.29 -9.14 15.71
CA ASP A 200 -16.34 -9.48 16.68
C ASP A 200 -17.74 -8.96 16.30
N GLY A 201 -17.83 -8.11 15.27
CA GLY A 201 -19.08 -7.50 14.81
C GLY A 201 -19.57 -6.31 15.64
N GLN A 202 -18.89 -5.96 16.74
CA GLN A 202 -19.34 -4.99 17.74
C GLN A 202 -18.51 -3.72 17.73
N HIS A 203 -17.21 -3.85 17.48
CA HIS A 203 -16.27 -2.73 17.62
C HIS A 203 -15.88 -2.15 16.26
N SER A 204 -15.75 -0.82 16.22
CA SER A 204 -15.17 -0.15 15.07
C SER A 204 -13.68 -0.51 14.96
N THR A 205 -13.23 -0.80 13.74
CA THR A 205 -11.89 -1.31 13.46
C THR A 205 -11.13 -0.39 12.50
N CYS A 206 -9.91 0.00 12.86
CA CYS A 206 -8.96 0.60 11.93
C CYS A 206 -7.99 -0.49 11.45
N VAL A 207 -7.82 -0.65 10.15
CA VAL A 207 -6.85 -1.58 9.55
C VAL A 207 -5.74 -0.75 8.92
N GLU A 208 -4.53 -0.85 9.46
CA GLU A 208 -3.34 -0.28 8.85
C GLU A 208 -2.99 -1.05 7.58
N ALA A 209 -2.70 -0.36 6.48
CA ALA A 209 -2.17 -1.01 5.29
C ALA A 209 -1.23 -0.09 4.52
N GLY A 210 -0.20 -0.64 3.89
CA GLY A 210 0.61 0.07 2.91
C GLY A 210 -0.21 0.49 1.69
N PRO A 211 0.17 1.57 0.97
CA PRO A 211 -0.63 2.13 -0.13
C PRO A 211 -0.78 1.18 -1.34
N MET A 212 -0.02 0.09 -1.41
CA MET A 212 -0.12 -0.92 -2.46
C MET A 212 -1.14 -2.04 -2.18
N HIS A 213 -1.66 -2.15 -0.95
CA HIS A 213 -2.66 -3.14 -0.51
C HIS A 213 -4.09 -2.81 -1.01
N LEU A 214 -4.23 -2.40 -2.27
CA LEU A 214 -5.49 -1.92 -2.84
C LEU A 214 -6.53 -3.03 -3.05
N LEU A 215 -6.09 -4.29 -3.17
CA LEU A 215 -6.99 -5.43 -3.29
C LEU A 215 -7.56 -5.83 -1.91
N LEU A 216 -6.94 -5.41 -0.80
CA LEU A 216 -7.46 -5.62 0.55
C LEU A 216 -8.90 -5.11 0.68
N PHE A 217 -9.18 -3.90 0.20
CA PHE A 217 -10.53 -3.34 0.18
C PHE A 217 -11.51 -4.24 -0.59
N HIS A 218 -11.10 -4.75 -1.76
CA HIS A 218 -11.94 -5.60 -2.60
C HIS A 218 -12.22 -6.95 -1.95
N HIS A 219 -11.20 -7.58 -1.35
CA HIS A 219 -11.35 -8.84 -0.64
C HIS A 219 -12.19 -8.68 0.62
N LEU A 220 -11.96 -7.65 1.43
CA LEU A 220 -12.77 -7.33 2.59
C LEU A 220 -14.22 -7.11 2.17
N ARG A 221 -14.50 -6.27 1.17
CA ARG A 221 -15.88 -6.02 0.71
C ARG A 221 -16.62 -7.29 0.25
N ARG A 222 -15.89 -8.29 -0.27
CA ARG A 222 -16.47 -9.57 -0.70
C ARG A 222 -16.73 -10.51 0.48
N LEU A 223 -15.85 -10.51 1.47
CA LEU A 223 -15.88 -11.45 2.60
C LEU A 223 -16.68 -10.92 3.80
N MET A 224 -16.85 -9.60 3.90
CA MET A 224 -17.43 -8.95 5.08
C MET A 224 -18.90 -9.39 5.29
N PRO A 225 -19.29 -9.77 6.51
CA PRO A 225 -20.68 -10.06 6.81
C PRO A 225 -21.56 -8.80 6.72
N PRO A 226 -22.89 -8.95 6.56
CA PRO A 226 -23.83 -7.83 6.63
C PRO A 226 -23.68 -7.06 7.96
N GLY A 227 -23.93 -5.74 7.91
CA GLY A 227 -23.82 -4.88 9.09
C GLY A 227 -22.50 -4.13 9.21
N TRP A 228 -21.58 -4.26 8.25
CA TRP A 228 -20.33 -3.51 8.21
C TRP A 228 -20.32 -2.45 7.10
N SER A 229 -19.73 -1.29 7.40
CA SER A 229 -19.36 -0.28 6.43
C SER A 229 -17.84 -0.23 6.32
N ILE A 230 -17.29 -0.32 5.10
CA ILE A 230 -15.85 -0.26 4.86
C ILE A 230 -15.49 1.08 4.22
N LYS A 231 -14.57 1.81 4.83
CA LYS A 231 -14.09 3.12 4.38
C LYS A 231 -12.59 3.08 4.09
N PRO A 232 -12.14 3.17 2.82
CA PRO A 232 -10.73 3.37 2.51
C PRO A 232 -10.36 4.85 2.77
N VAL A 233 -9.21 5.07 3.41
CA VAL A 233 -8.61 6.40 3.64
C VAL A 233 -7.15 6.33 3.24
N PHE A 234 -6.73 7.20 2.33
CA PHE A 234 -5.32 7.37 1.95
C PHE A 234 -4.74 8.52 2.75
N VAL A 235 -3.87 8.18 3.71
CA VAL A 235 -3.36 9.10 4.72
C VAL A 235 -2.54 10.22 4.08
N GLU A 236 -1.74 9.90 3.08
CA GLU A 236 -0.90 10.83 2.35
C GLU A 236 -1.70 11.90 1.59
N ILE A 237 -2.97 11.64 1.25
CA ILE A 237 -3.83 12.65 0.63
C ILE A 237 -4.04 13.83 1.57
N GLU A 238 -4.10 13.62 2.89
CA GLU A 238 -4.20 14.73 3.84
C GLU A 238 -2.93 15.58 3.84
N GLY A 239 -1.76 14.94 3.85
CA GLY A 239 -0.47 15.64 3.75
C GLY A 239 -0.33 16.40 2.43
N LEU A 240 -0.71 15.80 1.30
CA LEU A 240 -0.70 16.46 -0.02
C LEU A 240 -1.65 17.65 -0.06
N ASN A 241 -2.86 17.52 0.49
CA ASN A 241 -3.82 18.62 0.56
C ASN A 241 -3.30 19.77 1.42
N ALA A 242 -2.66 19.49 2.56
CA ALA A 242 -2.04 20.50 3.41
C ALA A 242 -0.91 21.27 2.70
N LEU A 243 -0.26 20.63 1.71
CA LEU A 243 0.74 21.25 0.86
C LEU A 243 0.16 21.95 -0.39
N GLY A 244 -1.14 21.87 -0.63
CA GLY A 244 -1.78 22.36 -1.85
C GLY A 244 -1.43 21.54 -3.10
N LEU A 245 -0.96 20.30 -2.92
CA LEU A 245 -0.55 19.40 -3.99
C LEU A 245 -1.68 18.43 -4.34
N LYS A 246 -1.88 18.19 -5.64
CA LYS A 246 -2.96 17.31 -6.15
C LYS A 246 -2.46 15.95 -6.65
N SER A 247 -1.16 15.75 -6.68
CA SER A 247 -0.51 14.56 -7.22
C SER A 247 0.74 14.24 -6.40
N GLY A 248 1.03 12.96 -6.22
CA GLY A 248 2.22 12.52 -5.49
C GLY A 248 2.09 11.12 -4.90
N LEU A 249 0.88 10.60 -4.75
CA LEU A 249 0.64 9.30 -4.09
C LEU A 249 1.35 8.11 -4.76
N TYR A 250 1.46 8.12 -6.09
CA TYR A 250 2.04 7.01 -6.84
C TYR A 250 3.05 7.50 -7.87
N GLY A 251 4.26 6.94 -7.78
CA GLY A 251 5.28 7.04 -8.80
C GLY A 251 4.88 6.29 -10.08
N PRO A 252 5.65 6.45 -11.18
CA PRO A 252 5.40 5.73 -12.42
C PRO A 252 5.49 4.20 -12.27
N GLY A 253 6.34 3.71 -11.37
CA GLY A 253 6.47 2.28 -11.04
C GLY A 253 5.22 1.76 -10.35
N ASP A 254 4.76 2.45 -9.30
CA ASP A 254 3.56 2.07 -8.57
C ASP A 254 2.34 2.05 -9.48
N LYS A 255 2.21 3.02 -10.39
CA LYS A 255 1.13 3.00 -11.40
C LYS A 255 1.15 1.71 -12.21
N LEU A 256 2.33 1.26 -12.65
CA LEU A 256 2.46 0.01 -13.40
C LEU A 256 1.98 -1.19 -12.55
N THR A 257 2.41 -1.29 -11.30
CA THR A 257 1.99 -2.35 -10.38
C THR A 257 0.48 -2.29 -10.10
N VAL A 258 -0.09 -1.11 -9.89
CA VAL A 258 -1.55 -0.92 -9.72
C VAL A 258 -2.33 -1.38 -10.95
N HIS A 259 -1.84 -1.14 -12.16
CA HIS A 259 -2.47 -1.67 -13.37
C HIS A 259 -2.47 -3.20 -13.40
N ASN A 260 -1.36 -3.84 -13.01
CA ASN A 260 -1.27 -5.29 -12.91
C ASN A 260 -2.18 -5.86 -11.81
N LEU A 261 -2.25 -5.22 -10.63
CA LEU A 261 -3.13 -5.62 -9.51
C LEU A 261 -4.59 -5.77 -9.96
N PHE A 262 -5.07 -4.86 -10.80
CA PHE A 262 -6.44 -4.87 -11.30
C PHE A 262 -6.61 -5.61 -12.63
N ASN A 263 -5.61 -6.38 -13.08
CA ASN A 263 -5.58 -7.07 -14.37
C ASN A 263 -5.94 -6.15 -15.55
N ARG A 264 -5.48 -4.89 -15.49
CA ARG A 264 -5.73 -3.89 -16.54
C ARG A 264 -4.56 -3.84 -17.51
N THR A 265 -4.79 -4.29 -18.73
CA THR A 265 -3.78 -4.21 -19.80
C THR A 265 -3.55 -2.75 -20.20
N LEU A 266 -2.31 -2.29 -20.07
CA LEU A 266 -1.87 -1.01 -20.62
C LEU A 266 -1.44 -1.15 -22.08
N PRO A 267 -1.67 -0.14 -22.93
CA PRO A 267 -1.03 -0.06 -24.24
C PRO A 267 0.50 -0.16 -24.08
N PRO A 268 1.22 -0.90 -24.96
CA PRO A 268 2.66 -1.10 -24.82
C PRO A 268 3.47 0.19 -24.73
N GLU A 269 3.08 1.24 -25.46
CA GLU A 269 3.74 2.54 -25.44
C GLU A 269 3.64 3.21 -24.06
N VAL A 270 2.47 3.14 -23.42
CA VAL A 270 2.23 3.71 -22.09
C VAL A 270 3.00 2.91 -21.03
N ALA A 271 2.98 1.57 -21.12
CA ALA A 271 3.73 0.72 -20.20
C ALA A 271 5.24 0.98 -20.30
N ASN A 272 5.79 1.05 -21.52
CA ASN A 272 7.20 1.38 -21.76
C ASN A 272 7.58 2.75 -21.17
N LEU A 273 6.71 3.75 -21.37
CA LEU A 273 6.95 5.09 -20.84
C LEU A 273 6.94 5.11 -19.30
N LEU A 274 6.00 4.41 -18.66
CA LEU A 274 5.99 4.28 -17.20
C LEU A 274 7.28 3.61 -16.70
N CYS A 275 7.69 2.48 -17.29
CA CYS A 275 8.95 1.82 -16.93
C CYS A 275 10.16 2.75 -17.09
N ALA A 276 10.24 3.49 -18.19
CA ALA A 276 11.34 4.41 -18.45
C ALA A 276 11.38 5.55 -17.43
N ARG A 277 10.21 6.09 -17.06
CA ARG A 277 10.09 7.12 -16.02
C ARG A 277 10.41 6.58 -14.63
N THR A 278 10.12 5.30 -14.34
CA THR A 278 10.51 4.64 -13.09
C THR A 278 12.01 4.68 -12.86
N LEU A 279 12.81 4.45 -13.91
CA LEU A 279 14.27 4.51 -13.82
C LEU A 279 14.78 5.88 -13.36
N ILE A 280 14.21 6.94 -13.94
CA ILE A 280 14.58 8.31 -13.58
C ILE A 280 14.06 8.64 -12.18
N PHE A 281 12.81 8.29 -11.89
CA PHE A 281 12.16 8.52 -10.60
C PHE A 281 12.95 7.90 -9.45
N MET A 282 13.28 6.61 -9.54
CA MET A 282 14.06 5.87 -8.53
C MET A 282 15.47 6.43 -8.30
N LYS A 283 15.98 7.24 -9.24
CA LYS A 283 17.30 7.86 -9.15
C LYS A 283 17.27 9.24 -8.49
N ILE A 284 16.14 9.94 -8.55
CA ILE A 284 16.01 11.32 -8.06
C ILE A 284 15.13 11.45 -6.81
N VAL A 285 14.33 10.43 -6.49
CA VAL A 285 13.54 10.38 -5.26
C VAL A 285 14.44 10.11 -4.06
N HIS A 286 14.19 10.82 -2.98
CA HIS A 286 14.94 10.72 -1.73
C HIS A 286 14.63 9.42 -1.00
N LYS A 287 15.67 8.74 -0.51
CA LYS A 287 15.54 7.40 0.08
C LYS A 287 15.71 7.37 1.59
N GLU A 288 16.55 8.25 2.13
CA GLU A 288 16.84 8.29 3.57
C GLU A 288 15.57 8.60 4.35
N GLU A 289 15.43 8.01 5.53
CA GLU A 289 14.21 8.15 6.34
C GLU A 289 14.02 9.56 6.90
N PHE A 290 15.12 10.26 7.20
CA PHE A 290 15.13 11.65 7.64
C PHE A 290 15.72 12.56 6.58
N PRO A 291 14.88 13.28 5.83
CA PRO A 291 15.38 14.22 4.83
C PRO A 291 16.01 15.43 5.52
N GLU A 292 17.09 15.95 4.92
CA GLU A 292 17.71 17.23 5.32
C GLU A 292 16.73 18.42 5.19
N GLN A 293 15.62 18.25 4.45
CA GLN A 293 14.63 19.30 4.20
C GLN A 293 13.83 19.67 5.43
N GLN A 294 13.85 20.96 5.77
CA GLN A 294 13.03 21.54 6.83
C GLN A 294 11.59 21.80 6.34
N GLY A 295 10.61 21.46 7.18
CA GLY A 295 9.19 21.74 6.96
C GLY A 295 8.30 20.49 7.05
N PRO A 296 6.98 20.65 6.96
CA PRO A 296 6.04 19.53 7.06
C PRO A 296 6.07 18.66 5.79
N TYR A 297 5.97 17.35 6.00
CA TYR A 297 5.89 16.31 4.97
C TYR A 297 7.00 16.36 3.90
N PRO A 298 8.29 16.36 4.30
CA PRO A 298 9.40 16.45 3.37
C PRO A 298 9.45 15.30 2.34
N HIS A 299 9.00 14.08 2.69
CA HIS A 299 8.93 12.98 1.72
C HIS A 299 7.85 13.21 0.67
N LEU A 300 6.63 13.56 1.08
CA LEU A 300 5.56 13.87 0.13
C LEU A 300 5.93 15.02 -0.82
N ARG A 301 6.66 16.03 -0.35
CA ARG A 301 7.19 17.11 -1.20
C ARG A 301 8.20 16.60 -2.21
N ASN A 302 9.16 15.80 -1.75
CA ASN A 302 10.20 15.23 -2.59
C ASN A 302 9.59 14.34 -3.69
N GLU A 303 8.72 13.40 -3.30
CA GLU A 303 8.03 12.48 -4.20
C GLU A 303 7.15 13.22 -5.21
N SER A 304 6.34 14.20 -4.76
CA SER A 304 5.50 15.00 -5.65
C SER A 304 6.33 15.77 -6.68
N ARG A 305 7.47 16.35 -6.27
CA ARG A 305 8.40 17.05 -7.17
C ARG A 305 9.05 16.08 -8.16
N ALA A 306 9.52 14.93 -7.70
CA ALA A 306 10.11 13.90 -8.57
C ALA A 306 9.08 13.39 -9.59
N VAL A 307 7.84 13.13 -9.17
CA VAL A 307 6.72 12.76 -10.05
C VAL A 307 6.45 13.85 -11.09
N ALA A 308 6.41 15.12 -10.68
CA ALA A 308 6.17 16.24 -11.60
C ALA A 308 7.25 16.37 -12.68
N LEU A 309 8.51 16.14 -12.32
CA LEU A 309 9.63 16.14 -13.27
C LEU A 309 9.52 14.97 -14.25
N VAL A 310 9.42 13.73 -13.76
CA VAL A 310 9.43 12.56 -14.66
C VAL A 310 8.20 12.47 -15.56
N ASN A 311 7.08 13.08 -15.16
CA ASN A 311 5.87 13.10 -16.00
C ASN A 311 6.01 13.94 -17.28
N GLN A 312 7.03 14.80 -17.38
CA GLN A 312 7.32 15.61 -18.56
C GLN A 312 8.21 14.85 -19.57
N LEU A 313 8.97 13.87 -19.09
CA LEU A 313 9.93 13.12 -19.91
C LEU A 313 9.26 12.20 -20.93
N SER A 314 9.77 12.23 -22.17
CA SER A 314 9.46 11.25 -23.21
C SER A 314 10.26 9.95 -23.03
N LEU A 315 9.90 8.89 -23.76
CA LEU A 315 10.65 7.63 -23.73
C LEU A 315 12.11 7.81 -24.17
N SER A 316 12.35 8.62 -25.20
CA SER A 316 13.71 8.93 -25.67
C SER A 316 14.48 9.76 -24.66
N SER A 317 13.85 10.77 -24.05
CA SER A 317 14.46 11.58 -22.99
C SER A 317 14.86 10.71 -21.79
N CYS A 318 14.00 9.80 -21.34
CA CYS A 318 14.34 8.86 -20.27
C CYS A 318 15.54 7.98 -20.63
N ARG A 319 15.63 7.50 -21.87
CA ARG A 319 16.77 6.67 -22.30
C ARG A 319 18.08 7.46 -22.25
N GLU A 320 18.10 8.66 -22.79
CA GLU A 320 19.28 9.52 -22.81
C GLU A 320 19.70 9.93 -21.40
N LEU A 321 18.74 10.40 -20.60
CA LEU A 321 19.00 10.83 -19.22
C LEU A 321 19.48 9.69 -18.35
N PHE A 322 18.85 8.51 -18.43
CA PHE A 322 19.22 7.36 -17.60
C PHE A 322 20.70 7.00 -17.75
N MET A 323 21.20 6.98 -19.00
CA MET A 323 22.61 6.69 -19.28
C MET A 323 23.55 7.75 -18.69
N GLN A 324 23.11 9.01 -18.61
CA GLN A 324 23.90 10.09 -18.02
C GLN A 324 23.87 10.07 -16.49
N ILE A 325 22.75 9.67 -15.89
CA ILE A 325 22.55 9.78 -14.44
C ILE A 325 22.84 8.49 -13.67
N ARG A 326 22.88 7.32 -14.30
CA ARG A 326 22.92 6.02 -13.60
C ARG A 326 24.04 5.91 -12.56
N ASP A 327 25.21 6.49 -12.83
CA ASP A 327 26.39 6.47 -11.96
C ASP A 327 26.53 7.71 -11.07
N LYS A 328 25.60 8.66 -11.14
CA LYS A 328 25.63 9.92 -10.37
C LYS A 328 25.00 9.75 -8.99
N THR A 329 25.29 10.66 -8.09
CA THR A 329 24.55 10.77 -6.82
C THR A 329 23.10 11.21 -7.06
N GLU A 330 22.21 10.99 -6.08
CA GLU A 330 20.81 11.46 -6.13
C GLU A 330 20.75 12.97 -6.40
N LYS A 331 21.54 13.77 -5.66
CA LYS A 331 21.59 15.23 -5.78
C LYS A 331 22.03 15.67 -7.19
N GLU A 332 23.08 15.07 -7.75
CA GLU A 332 23.54 15.37 -9.11
C GLU A 332 22.53 14.96 -10.19
N ALA A 333 21.93 13.76 -10.05
CA ALA A 333 20.91 13.28 -10.95
C ALA A 333 19.68 14.21 -10.95
N PHE A 334 19.26 14.65 -9.76
CA PHE A 334 18.14 15.58 -9.60
C PHE A 334 18.37 16.91 -10.35
N VAL A 335 19.57 17.48 -10.24
CA VAL A 335 19.94 18.71 -10.94
C VAL A 335 19.89 18.53 -12.46
N LEU A 336 20.44 17.44 -12.98
CA LEU A 336 20.46 17.16 -14.42
C LEU A 336 19.06 16.94 -14.99
N VAL A 337 18.21 16.19 -14.30
CA VAL A 337 16.83 15.96 -14.71
C VAL A 337 16.04 17.28 -14.67
N SER A 338 16.24 18.11 -13.65
CA SER A 338 15.59 19.41 -13.56
C SER A 338 16.01 20.37 -14.68
N ALA A 339 17.27 20.30 -15.11
CA ALA A 339 17.81 21.14 -16.18
C ALA A 339 17.39 20.68 -17.60
N HIS A 340 17.00 19.41 -17.76
CA HIS A 340 16.52 18.88 -19.04
C HIS A 340 15.16 19.47 -19.46
N GLU A 341 14.43 20.06 -18.51
CA GLU A 341 13.12 20.71 -18.69
C GLU A 341 13.23 22.25 -18.87
N SER A 342 14.46 22.81 -18.82
CA SER A 342 14.75 24.23 -19.08
C SER A 342 15.23 24.43 -20.50
#